data_AF-A0A965MMQ1-F1
#
_entry.id   AF-A0A965MMQ1-F1
#
_cell.length_a   1.000
_cell.length_b   1.000
_cell.length_c   1.000
_cell.angle_alpha   90.00
_cell.angle_beta   90.00
_cell.angle_gamma   90.00
#
_symmetry.space_group_name_H-M   'P 1'
#
loop_
_entity.id
_entity.type
_entity.pdbx_description
1 polymer ?
#
loop_
_entity_poly.entity_id
_entity_poly.type
_entity_poly.pdbx_seq_one_letter_code
_entity_poly.pdbx_strand_id
1 'polypeptide(L)'
;MTTNKTRQSDCLKRAELTIAKLASEKATENAQTSLQRCIERTCGGNREEALNSAVKEAQIALDAMLAKEGEWKKLPKARRDFAEGQIKLAIDAANWAAKLGGEYSGQTETAVEWRSFAGASTKTSYGDKYSRSCPYSKTDATHTVSIDARRIHLLTREIVQASKRLGKVVIALDDDGHCTWVRCSNKAIVAENGYLAVEGDQIALSTTSMAGARQQLARKAVAA
;
A
#
# COMPACT_ATOMS: atom_id res chain seq x y z
N MET A 1 19.72 -18.89 23.50
CA MET A 1 19.89 -17.49 23.03
C MET A 1 20.22 -17.43 21.53
N THR A 2 19.49 -18.16 20.68
CA THR A 2 19.71 -18.24 19.21
C THR A 2 18.53 -17.68 18.40
N THR A 3 17.62 -16.95 19.04
CA THR A 3 16.27 -16.69 18.51
C THR A 3 16.09 -15.36 17.77
N ASN A 4 16.92 -14.34 18.03
CA ASN A 4 16.72 -13.01 17.43
C ASN A 4 17.32 -12.88 16.02
N LYS A 5 18.54 -13.40 15.78
CA LYS A 5 19.21 -13.29 14.47
C LYS A 5 18.48 -14.08 13.37
N THR A 6 17.94 -15.25 13.69
CA THR A 6 17.23 -16.12 12.72
C THR A 6 15.88 -15.54 12.33
N ARG A 7 15.13 -15.00 13.30
CA ARG A 7 13.84 -14.32 13.04
C ARG A 7 14.03 -13.05 12.20
N GLN A 8 15.03 -12.23 12.52
CA GLN A 8 15.35 -11.03 11.74
C GLN A 8 15.77 -11.37 10.30
N SER A 9 16.56 -12.44 10.12
CA SER A 9 16.92 -12.97 8.79
C SER A 9 15.69 -13.39 7.98
N ASP A 10 14.72 -14.05 8.61
CA ASP A 10 13.54 -14.53 7.91
C ASP A 10 12.56 -13.40 7.53
N CYS A 11 12.48 -12.36 8.35
CA CYS A 11 11.64 -11.19 8.07
C CYS A 11 12.23 -10.35 6.92
N LEU A 12 13.54 -10.12 6.93
CA LEU A 12 14.25 -9.49 5.81
C LEU A 12 14.05 -10.26 4.49
N LYS A 13 14.21 -11.59 4.51
CA LYS A 13 13.96 -12.44 3.32
C LYS A 13 12.52 -12.34 2.83
N ARG A 14 11.53 -12.23 3.73
CA ARG A 14 10.13 -12.06 3.34
C ARG A 14 9.86 -10.70 2.72
N ALA A 15 10.42 -9.62 3.29
CA ALA A 15 10.34 -8.29 2.71
C ALA A 15 10.97 -8.25 1.31
N GLU A 16 12.14 -8.87 1.12
CA GLU A 16 12.81 -8.98 -0.17
C GLU A 16 11.94 -9.66 -1.25
N LEU A 17 11.18 -10.70 -0.89
CA LEU A 17 10.27 -11.38 -1.81
C LEU A 17 9.17 -10.44 -2.31
N THR A 18 8.56 -9.68 -1.40
CA THR A 18 7.46 -8.77 -1.75
C THR A 18 7.96 -7.60 -2.62
N ILE A 19 9.15 -7.08 -2.29
CA ILE A 19 9.82 -6.04 -3.08
C ILE A 19 10.15 -6.56 -4.49
N ALA A 20 10.66 -7.80 -4.61
CA ALA A 20 11.00 -8.38 -5.90
C ALA A 20 9.78 -8.53 -6.82
N LYS A 21 8.62 -8.95 -6.27
CA LYS A 21 7.37 -9.03 -7.03
C LYS A 21 6.90 -7.67 -7.53
N LEU A 22 6.87 -6.67 -6.65
CA LEU A 22 6.47 -5.30 -7.04
C LEU A 22 7.44 -4.66 -8.03
N ALA A 23 8.74 -4.94 -7.91
CA ALA A 23 9.73 -4.51 -8.90
C ALA A 23 9.48 -5.14 -10.27
N SER A 24 9.11 -6.43 -10.32
CA SER A 24 8.71 -7.10 -11.56
C SER A 24 7.45 -6.47 -12.17
N GLU A 25 6.42 -6.21 -11.37
CA GLU A 25 5.17 -5.58 -11.84
C GLU A 25 5.40 -4.16 -12.36
N LYS A 26 6.17 -3.35 -11.62
CA LYS A 26 6.52 -1.99 -12.03
C LYS A 26 7.36 -1.97 -13.32
N ALA A 27 8.24 -2.95 -13.51
CA ALA A 27 8.99 -3.09 -14.76
C ALA A 27 8.04 -3.39 -15.94
N THR A 28 7.03 -4.24 -15.74
CA THR A 28 5.99 -4.51 -16.76
C THR A 28 5.19 -3.25 -17.10
N GLU A 29 4.73 -2.50 -16.10
CA GLU A 29 3.95 -1.27 -16.29
C GLU A 29 4.78 -0.19 -17.03
N ASN A 30 6.05 -0.02 -16.66
CA ASN A 30 6.96 0.90 -17.34
C ASN A 30 7.17 0.50 -18.81
N ALA A 31 7.35 -0.79 -19.09
CA ALA A 31 7.50 -1.29 -20.46
C ALA A 31 6.25 -1.01 -21.31
N GLN A 32 5.06 -1.27 -20.76
CA GLN A 32 3.78 -0.96 -21.42
C GLN A 32 3.61 0.54 -21.68
N THR A 33 3.91 1.38 -20.69
CA THR A 33 3.82 2.83 -20.81
C THR A 33 4.78 3.37 -21.87
N SER A 34 6.02 2.88 -21.88
CA SER A 34 7.00 3.26 -22.90
C SER A 34 6.52 2.86 -24.30
N LEU A 35 6.02 1.63 -24.46
CA LEU A 35 5.44 1.16 -25.74
C LEU A 35 4.27 2.04 -26.20
N GLN A 36 3.36 2.39 -25.29
CA GLN A 36 2.23 3.25 -25.63
C GLN A 36 2.67 4.65 -26.07
N ARG A 37 3.64 5.27 -25.37
CA ARG A 37 4.21 6.55 -25.80
C ARG A 37 4.92 6.46 -27.14
N CYS A 38 5.54 5.32 -27.47
CA CYS A 38 6.12 5.09 -28.80
C CYS A 38 5.04 5.19 -29.88
N ILE A 39 3.91 4.49 -29.67
CA ILE A 39 2.76 4.47 -30.58
C ILE A 39 2.17 5.88 -30.77
N GLU A 40 2.03 6.64 -29.69
CA GLU A 40 1.48 8.02 -29.73
C GLU A 40 2.43 9.01 -30.44
N ARG A 41 3.76 8.87 -30.26
CA ARG A 41 4.76 9.73 -30.90
C ARG A 41 4.93 9.47 -32.40
N THR A 42 4.64 8.26 -32.88
CA THR A 42 4.66 7.93 -34.32
C THR A 42 3.64 8.70 -35.18
N CYS A 43 2.76 9.49 -34.54
CA CYS A 43 1.74 10.31 -35.18
C CYS A 43 2.18 11.76 -35.51
N GLY A 44 3.42 12.19 -35.21
CA GLY A 44 3.91 13.55 -35.45
C GLY A 44 5.32 13.63 -36.08
N GLY A 45 5.55 14.58 -36.98
CA GLY A 45 6.71 14.66 -37.88
C GLY A 45 8.05 14.94 -37.20
N ASN A 46 8.78 13.88 -36.85
CA ASN A 46 10.20 13.65 -37.15
C ASN A 46 10.46 12.15 -36.90
N ARG A 47 10.05 11.35 -37.88
CA ARG A 47 9.49 10.00 -37.64
C ARG A 47 10.51 8.94 -37.30
N GLU A 48 11.73 9.02 -37.83
CA GLU A 48 12.65 7.88 -37.85
C GLU A 48 13.59 7.86 -36.63
N GLU A 49 14.24 8.98 -36.31
CA GLU A 49 15.08 9.08 -35.11
C GLU A 49 14.27 8.98 -33.82
N ALA A 50 13.11 9.63 -33.76
CA ALA A 50 12.21 9.55 -32.61
C ALA A 50 11.64 8.14 -32.43
N LEU A 51 11.30 7.44 -33.52
CA LEU A 51 10.86 6.04 -33.47
C LEU A 51 12.01 5.12 -33.04
N ASN A 52 13.20 5.26 -33.62
CA ASN A 52 14.35 4.43 -33.27
C ASN A 52 14.76 4.59 -31.80
N SER A 53 14.73 5.83 -31.28
CA SER A 53 14.99 6.08 -29.85
C SER A 53 13.91 5.45 -28.97
N ALA A 54 12.64 5.60 -29.33
CA ALA A 54 11.52 5.09 -28.55
C ALA A 54 11.46 3.54 -28.56
N VAL A 55 11.70 2.91 -29.71
CA VAL A 55 11.84 1.44 -29.83
C VAL A 55 12.99 0.92 -28.96
N LYS A 56 14.13 1.63 -28.94
CA LYS A 56 15.26 1.27 -28.08
C LYS A 56 14.92 1.37 -26.60
N GLU A 57 14.22 2.43 -26.18
CA GLU A 57 13.72 2.58 -24.80
C GLU A 57 12.74 1.47 -24.42
N ALA A 58 11.81 1.12 -25.32
CA ALA A 58 10.86 0.04 -25.11
C ALA A 58 11.55 -1.33 -25.01
N GLN A 59 12.56 -1.59 -25.84
CA GLN A 59 13.34 -2.82 -25.78
C GLN A 59 14.11 -2.94 -24.46
N ILE A 60 14.76 -1.85 -24.00
CA ILE A 60 15.45 -1.83 -22.70
C ILE A 60 14.46 -2.11 -21.56
N ALA A 61 13.27 -1.52 -21.61
CA ALA A 61 12.24 -1.76 -20.60
C ALA A 61 11.72 -3.20 -20.63
N LEU A 62 11.54 -3.78 -21.83
CA LEU A 62 11.13 -5.18 -22.01
C LEU A 62 12.20 -6.15 -21.49
N ASP A 63 13.47 -5.94 -21.82
CA ASP A 63 14.58 -6.78 -21.35
C ASP A 63 14.69 -6.74 -19.82
N ALA A 64 14.56 -5.54 -19.23
CA ALA A 64 14.55 -5.37 -17.78
C ALA A 64 13.36 -6.09 -17.12
N MET A 65 12.17 -6.03 -17.74
CA MET A 65 10.98 -6.76 -17.30
C MET A 65 11.22 -8.27 -17.33
N LEU A 66 11.69 -8.80 -18.47
CA LEU A 66 11.94 -10.24 -18.64
C LEU A 66 13.00 -10.75 -17.65
N ALA A 67 14.04 -9.97 -17.38
CA ALA A 67 15.04 -10.30 -16.38
C ALA A 67 14.43 -10.41 -14.97
N LYS A 68 13.62 -9.42 -14.57
CA LYS A 68 12.96 -9.40 -13.25
C LYS A 68 11.92 -10.51 -13.10
N GLU A 69 11.14 -10.76 -14.15
CA GLU A 69 10.16 -11.84 -14.17
C GLU A 69 10.85 -13.21 -14.11
N GLY A 70 11.98 -13.37 -14.83
CA GLY A 70 12.80 -14.57 -14.78
C GLY A 70 13.39 -14.83 -13.39
N GLU A 71 13.91 -13.80 -12.72
CA GLU A 71 14.36 -13.87 -11.33
C GLU A 71 13.23 -14.27 -10.38
N TRP A 72 12.04 -13.67 -10.54
CA TRP A 72 10.85 -14.01 -9.76
C TRP A 72 10.46 -15.48 -9.95
N LYS A 73 10.35 -15.95 -11.21
CA LYS A 73 9.93 -17.32 -11.55
C LYS A 73 10.90 -18.39 -11.03
N LYS A 74 12.19 -18.07 -10.85
CA LYS A 74 13.18 -18.98 -10.24
C LYS A 74 12.92 -19.24 -8.76
N LEU A 75 12.15 -18.39 -8.09
CA LEU A 75 11.83 -18.58 -6.67
C LEU A 75 10.87 -19.78 -6.47
N PRO A 76 11.05 -20.56 -5.38
CA PRO A 76 10.14 -21.65 -5.03
C PRO A 76 8.68 -21.17 -4.98
N LYS A 77 7.75 -21.99 -5.51
CA LYS A 77 6.32 -21.64 -5.60
C LYS A 77 5.75 -21.15 -4.26
N ALA A 78 6.04 -21.85 -3.16
CA ALA A 78 5.58 -21.47 -1.83
C ALA A 78 6.00 -20.04 -1.40
N ARG A 79 7.18 -19.57 -1.84
CA ARG A 79 7.64 -18.19 -1.56
C ARG A 79 6.92 -17.16 -2.41
N ARG A 80 6.60 -17.51 -3.66
CA ARG A 80 5.82 -16.66 -4.56
C ARG A 80 4.39 -16.50 -4.05
N ASP A 81 3.74 -17.61 -3.74
CA ASP A 81 2.37 -17.64 -3.21
C ASP A 81 2.25 -16.83 -1.91
N PHE A 82 3.26 -16.90 -1.03
CA PHE A 82 3.30 -16.08 0.19
C PHE A 82 3.35 -14.58 -0.13
N ALA A 83 4.27 -14.14 -1.00
CA ALA A 83 4.41 -12.72 -1.32
C ALA A 83 3.20 -12.17 -2.09
N GLU A 84 2.59 -12.95 -2.99
CA GLU A 84 1.32 -12.60 -3.65
C GLU A 84 0.17 -12.49 -2.63
N GLY A 85 0.10 -13.41 -1.67
CA GLY A 85 -0.86 -13.34 -0.57
C GLY A 85 -0.69 -12.09 0.30
N GLN A 86 0.55 -11.70 0.58
CA GLN A 86 0.85 -10.48 1.35
C GLN A 86 0.51 -9.20 0.59
N ILE A 87 0.82 -9.13 -0.71
CA ILE A 87 0.44 -8.02 -1.58
C ILE A 87 -1.08 -7.86 -1.59
N LYS A 88 -1.80 -8.97 -1.80
CA LYS A 88 -3.26 -8.97 -1.80
C LYS A 88 -3.82 -8.50 -0.45
N LEU A 89 -3.30 -9.02 0.66
CA LEU A 89 -3.74 -8.62 1.99
C LEU A 89 -3.50 -7.12 2.26
N ALA A 90 -2.34 -6.59 1.83
CA ALA A 90 -2.01 -5.18 1.98
C ALA A 90 -2.93 -4.28 1.15
N ILE A 91 -3.23 -4.66 -0.09
CA ILE A 91 -4.19 -3.95 -0.96
C ILE A 91 -5.59 -3.99 -0.33
N ASP A 92 -6.03 -5.13 0.18
CA ASP A 92 -7.34 -5.26 0.85
C ASP A 92 -7.41 -4.37 2.10
N ALA A 93 -6.34 -4.35 2.91
CA ALA A 93 -6.22 -3.47 4.07
C ALA A 93 -6.27 -1.98 3.67
N ALA A 94 -5.54 -1.59 2.62
CA ALA A 94 -5.54 -0.21 2.13
C ALA A 94 -6.91 0.21 1.57
N ASN A 95 -7.59 -0.66 0.83
CA ASN A 95 -8.94 -0.41 0.35
C ASN A 95 -9.95 -0.27 1.49
N TRP A 96 -9.84 -1.08 2.56
CA TRP A 96 -10.66 -0.90 3.75
C TRP A 96 -10.33 0.38 4.50
N ALA A 97 -9.06 0.74 4.61
CA ALA A 97 -8.61 1.98 5.21
C ALA A 97 -9.16 3.20 4.47
N ALA A 98 -9.13 3.19 3.13
CA ALA A 98 -9.67 4.27 2.30
C ALA A 98 -11.17 4.49 2.54
N LYS A 99 -11.93 3.39 2.70
CA LYS A 99 -13.38 3.44 3.00
C LYS A 99 -13.71 4.07 4.37
N LEU A 100 -12.76 4.19 5.29
CA LEU A 100 -12.99 4.88 6.57
C LEU A 100 -13.32 6.37 6.39
N GLY A 101 -12.87 6.99 5.29
CA GLY A 101 -13.15 8.40 4.99
C GLY A 101 -14.62 8.71 4.71
N GLY A 102 -15.40 7.69 4.32
CA GLY A 102 -16.81 7.88 3.95
C GLY A 102 -16.96 8.66 2.64
N GLU A 103 -18.15 9.23 2.43
CA GLU A 103 -18.49 9.95 1.21
C GLU A 103 -18.66 11.45 1.45
N TYR A 104 -18.23 12.24 0.46
CA TYR A 104 -18.45 13.67 0.36
C TYR A 104 -19.65 13.96 -0.53
N SER A 105 -20.06 15.24 -0.61
CA SER A 105 -21.25 15.63 -1.37
C SER A 105 -21.06 15.58 -2.89
N GLY A 106 -19.81 15.56 -3.34
CA GLY A 106 -19.39 15.37 -4.73
C GLY A 106 -18.87 13.97 -4.98
N GLN A 107 -18.02 13.84 -6.00
CA GLN A 107 -17.36 12.59 -6.33
C GLN A 107 -16.32 12.23 -5.27
N THR A 108 -16.43 11.04 -4.70
CA THR A 108 -15.43 10.51 -3.77
C THR A 108 -14.71 9.34 -4.39
N GLU A 109 -13.39 9.45 -4.52
CA GLU A 109 -12.52 8.44 -5.10
C GLU A 109 -11.59 7.84 -4.06
N THR A 110 -11.17 6.61 -4.30
CA THR A 110 -10.16 5.93 -3.49
C THR A 110 -8.98 5.53 -4.37
N ALA A 111 -7.77 5.86 -3.94
CA ALA A 111 -6.54 5.48 -4.60
C ALA A 111 -5.65 4.69 -3.64
N VAL A 112 -5.06 3.60 -4.14
CA VAL A 112 -4.06 2.81 -3.41
C VAL A 112 -2.76 2.89 -4.20
N GLU A 113 -1.69 3.29 -3.53
CA GLU A 113 -0.40 3.53 -4.18
C GLU A 113 0.75 2.82 -3.46
N TRP A 114 1.70 2.27 -4.23
CA TRP A 114 2.96 1.78 -3.68
C TRP A 114 3.96 2.93 -3.56
N ARG A 115 4.45 3.19 -2.34
CA ARG A 115 5.46 4.22 -2.06
C ARG A 115 6.58 3.69 -1.18
N SER A 116 7.59 4.51 -0.95
CA SER A 116 8.68 4.24 -0.01
C SER A 116 8.29 4.46 1.46
N PHE A 117 7.01 4.73 1.73
CA PHE A 117 6.47 4.93 3.07
C PHE A 117 4.99 4.51 3.10
N ALA A 118 4.53 4.08 4.27
CA ALA A 118 3.13 3.82 4.52
C ALA A 118 2.44 5.11 4.98
N GLY A 119 1.28 5.44 4.42
CA GLY A 119 0.61 6.71 4.68
C GLY A 119 -0.84 6.74 4.23
N ALA A 120 -1.55 7.78 4.63
CA ALA A 120 -2.93 8.02 4.23
C ALA A 120 -3.22 9.52 4.24
N SER A 121 -3.97 9.97 3.24
CA SER A 121 -4.38 11.37 3.14
C SER A 121 -5.71 11.49 2.40
N THR A 122 -6.42 12.57 2.68
CA THR A 122 -7.59 12.99 1.89
C THR A 122 -7.30 14.32 1.26
N LYS A 123 -7.47 14.41 -0.06
CA LYS A 123 -7.42 15.67 -0.79
C LYS A 123 -8.83 16.02 -1.22
N THR A 124 -9.26 17.23 -0.92
CA THR A 124 -10.58 17.75 -1.34
C THR A 124 -10.42 18.78 -2.45
N SER A 125 -11.41 18.86 -3.33
CA SER A 125 -11.50 19.87 -4.38
C SER A 125 -12.95 20.35 -4.57
N TYR A 126 -13.10 21.47 -5.29
CA TYR A 126 -14.41 21.93 -5.71
C TYR A 126 -14.91 21.07 -6.86
N GLY A 127 -16.07 20.45 -6.68
CA GLY A 127 -16.78 19.71 -7.71
C GLY A 127 -17.91 20.52 -8.33
N ASP A 128 -18.82 19.80 -8.96
CA ASP A 128 -20.01 20.37 -9.60
C ASP A 128 -20.92 21.10 -8.61
N LYS A 129 -21.64 22.11 -9.10
CA LYS A 129 -22.69 22.76 -8.32
C LYS A 129 -23.86 21.82 -8.05
N TYR A 130 -24.55 22.02 -6.93
CA TYR A 130 -25.78 21.26 -6.63
C TYR A 130 -26.89 21.51 -7.65
N SER A 131 -26.95 22.72 -8.20
CA SER A 131 -27.84 23.13 -9.28
C SER A 131 -27.27 24.39 -9.96
N ARG A 132 -27.79 24.75 -11.15
CA ARG A 132 -27.33 25.95 -11.88
C ARG A 132 -27.51 27.25 -11.08
N SER A 133 -28.51 27.32 -10.21
CA SER A 133 -28.85 28.49 -9.39
C SER A 133 -28.20 28.49 -8.00
N CYS A 134 -27.63 27.37 -7.54
CA CYS A 134 -26.97 27.30 -6.25
C CYS A 134 -25.59 27.97 -6.30
N PRO A 135 -25.24 28.86 -5.36
CA PRO A 135 -23.89 29.44 -5.31
C PRO A 135 -22.83 28.44 -4.82
N TYR A 136 -23.25 27.35 -4.13
CA TYR A 136 -22.34 26.38 -3.54
C TYR A 136 -22.00 25.23 -4.50
N SER A 137 -20.71 24.87 -4.53
CA SER A 137 -20.20 23.66 -5.17
C SER A 137 -20.22 22.47 -4.21
N LYS A 138 -20.40 21.27 -4.76
CA LYS A 138 -20.13 20.03 -4.06
C LYS A 138 -18.64 19.92 -3.74
N THR A 139 -18.31 19.08 -2.78
CA THR A 139 -16.92 18.77 -2.42
C THR A 139 -16.57 17.41 -2.98
N ASP A 140 -15.64 17.39 -3.92
CA ASP A 140 -15.03 16.14 -4.36
C ASP A 140 -13.89 15.79 -3.41
N ALA A 141 -13.61 14.50 -3.26
CA ALA A 141 -12.54 14.02 -2.38
C ALA A 141 -11.83 12.80 -2.98
N THR A 142 -10.52 12.74 -2.79
CA THR A 142 -9.71 11.56 -3.09
C THR A 142 -9.06 11.07 -1.81
N HIS A 143 -9.40 9.85 -1.40
CA HIS A 143 -8.76 9.13 -0.31
C HIS A 143 -7.59 8.30 -0.85
N THR A 144 -6.37 8.73 -0.57
CA THR A 144 -5.17 8.01 -1.00
C THR A 144 -4.55 7.27 0.18
N VAL A 145 -4.34 5.97 0.03
CA VAL A 145 -3.58 5.14 0.98
C VAL A 145 -2.30 4.66 0.29
N SER A 146 -1.17 4.97 0.91
CA SER A 146 0.16 4.57 0.44
C SER A 146 0.65 3.35 1.23
N ILE A 147 1.15 2.34 0.52
CA ILE A 147 1.67 1.09 1.08
C ILE A 147 3.19 1.05 0.90
N ASP A 148 3.93 0.68 1.95
CA ASP A 148 5.38 0.39 1.87
C ASP A 148 5.60 -1.13 1.76
N ALA A 149 6.09 -1.57 0.60
CA ALA A 149 6.42 -2.96 0.31
C ALA A 149 7.29 -3.65 1.37
N ARG A 150 8.17 -2.88 2.04
CA ARG A 150 9.09 -3.42 3.05
C ARG A 150 8.38 -3.80 4.34
N ARG A 151 7.22 -3.22 4.61
CA ARG A 151 6.56 -3.26 5.94
C ARG A 151 5.24 -4.02 5.94
N ILE A 152 4.95 -4.78 4.87
CA ILE A 152 3.71 -5.58 4.78
C ILE A 152 3.89 -7.06 5.11
N HIS A 153 5.13 -7.55 5.18
CA HIS A 153 5.44 -8.97 5.33
C HIS A 153 5.02 -9.57 6.69
N LEU A 154 4.75 -8.72 7.69
CA LEU A 154 4.24 -9.11 9.01
C LEU A 154 2.73 -8.88 9.16
N LEU A 155 2.07 -8.31 8.16
CA LEU A 155 0.62 -8.20 8.19
C LEU A 155 0.00 -9.59 8.14
N THR A 156 -0.98 -9.81 9.00
CA THR A 156 -1.80 -11.00 8.99
C THR A 156 -3.26 -10.61 8.88
N ARG A 157 -4.08 -11.55 8.42
CA ARG A 157 -5.52 -11.33 8.27
C ARG A 157 -6.17 -10.96 9.59
N GLU A 158 -5.70 -11.56 10.68
CA GLU A 158 -6.18 -11.35 12.04
C GLU A 158 -5.89 -9.91 12.50
N ILE A 159 -4.66 -9.43 12.26
CA ILE A 159 -4.27 -8.04 12.57
C ILE A 159 -5.16 -7.05 11.79
N VAL A 160 -5.30 -7.26 10.48
CA VAL A 160 -6.10 -6.36 9.64
C VAL A 160 -7.58 -6.37 10.10
N GLN A 161 -8.15 -7.54 10.38
CA GLN A 161 -9.54 -7.63 10.85
C GLN A 161 -9.75 -7.03 12.24
N ALA A 162 -8.86 -7.30 13.19
CA ALA A 162 -8.93 -6.74 14.53
C ALA A 162 -8.78 -5.21 14.50
N SER A 163 -7.87 -4.69 13.67
CA SER A 163 -7.64 -3.26 13.50
C SER A 163 -8.83 -2.55 12.84
N LYS A 164 -9.47 -3.20 11.86
CA LYS A 164 -10.74 -2.74 11.28
C LYS A 164 -11.85 -2.60 12.32
N ARG A 165 -12.00 -3.56 13.24
CA ARG A 165 -13.00 -3.47 14.33
C ARG A 165 -12.79 -2.28 15.26
N LEU A 166 -11.55 -1.78 15.36
CA LEU A 166 -11.21 -0.59 16.15
C LEU A 166 -11.40 0.73 15.38
N GLY A 167 -11.81 0.70 14.11
CA GLY A 167 -11.84 1.89 13.25
C GLY A 167 -10.44 2.46 12.94
N LYS A 168 -9.39 1.63 13.11
CA LYS A 168 -7.99 1.99 12.93
C LYS A 168 -7.28 0.91 12.15
N VAL A 169 -7.31 0.95 10.82
CA VAL A 169 -6.82 -0.15 9.98
C VAL A 169 -5.30 -0.09 9.87
N VAL A 170 -4.60 -1.15 10.32
CA VAL A 170 -3.15 -1.26 10.21
C VAL A 170 -2.76 -1.57 8.76
N ILE A 171 -1.83 -0.78 8.21
CA ILE A 171 -1.36 -0.88 6.81
C ILE A 171 0.13 -1.19 6.69
N ALA A 172 0.88 -1.12 7.79
CA ALA A 172 2.29 -1.50 7.86
C ALA A 172 2.67 -1.93 9.28
N LEU A 173 3.57 -2.89 9.39
CA LEU A 173 4.08 -3.45 10.65
C LEU A 173 5.54 -3.88 10.49
N ASP A 174 6.37 -3.48 11.45
CA ASP A 174 7.78 -3.83 11.58
C ASP A 174 8.02 -4.87 12.70
N ASP A 175 9.20 -5.49 12.69
CA ASP A 175 9.59 -6.56 13.62
C ASP A 175 9.62 -6.14 15.09
N ASP A 176 9.93 -4.87 15.35
CA ASP A 176 9.93 -4.28 16.70
C ASP A 176 8.52 -3.86 17.16
N GLY A 177 7.51 -4.13 16.34
CA GLY A 177 6.12 -3.82 16.54
C GLY A 177 5.78 -2.35 16.28
N HIS A 178 6.69 -1.56 15.69
CA HIS A 178 6.31 -0.31 15.07
C HIS A 178 5.32 -0.54 13.94
N CYS A 179 4.29 0.28 13.87
CA CYS A 179 3.24 0.13 12.86
C CYS A 179 2.71 1.48 12.40
N THR A 180 2.08 1.45 11.23
CA THR A 180 1.31 2.57 10.69
C THR A 180 -0.13 2.11 10.52
N TRP A 181 -1.09 2.87 11.06
CA TRP A 181 -2.51 2.62 10.87
C TRP A 181 -3.22 3.85 10.35
N VAL A 182 -4.35 3.62 9.68
CA VAL A 182 -5.21 4.67 9.14
C VAL A 182 -6.43 4.80 10.03
N ARG A 183 -6.79 6.02 10.39
CA ARG A 183 -8.06 6.35 11.04
C ARG A 183 -8.80 7.44 10.30
N CYS A 184 -10.09 7.54 10.56
CA CYS A 184 -10.91 8.66 10.11
C CYS A 184 -10.88 9.80 11.13
N SER A 185 -10.93 11.04 10.63
CA SER A 185 -11.07 12.28 11.36
C SER A 185 -11.94 13.21 10.54
N ASN A 186 -13.20 13.44 10.92
CA ASN A 186 -14.13 14.31 10.19
C ASN A 186 -14.21 13.99 8.68
N LYS A 187 -14.43 12.72 8.32
CA LYS A 187 -14.42 12.20 6.93
C LYS A 187 -13.06 12.23 6.21
N ALA A 188 -12.00 12.74 6.83
CA ALA A 188 -10.65 12.65 6.27
C ALA A 188 -9.94 11.41 6.84
N ILE A 189 -9.31 10.61 5.97
CA ILE A 189 -8.37 9.58 6.41
C ILE A 189 -7.01 10.21 6.75
N VAL A 190 -6.42 9.76 7.85
CA VAL A 190 -5.10 10.18 8.33
C VAL A 190 -4.32 8.96 8.79
N ALA A 191 -3.04 8.91 8.44
CA ALA A 191 -2.11 7.91 8.97
C ALA A 191 -1.53 8.33 10.33
N GLU A 192 -1.47 7.40 11.25
CA GLU A 192 -0.77 7.52 12.52
C GLU A 192 0.30 6.45 12.62
N ASN A 193 1.40 6.80 13.28
CA ASN A 193 2.51 5.89 13.55
C ASN A 193 2.61 5.62 15.05
N GLY A 194 3.01 4.41 15.40
CA GLY A 194 3.17 4.02 16.80
C GLY A 194 3.54 2.55 16.92
N TYR A 195 2.97 1.89 17.91
CA TYR A 195 3.28 0.52 18.31
C TYR A 195 2.01 -0.32 18.40
N LEU A 196 2.13 -1.57 17.95
CA LEU A 196 1.08 -2.59 17.99
C LEU A 196 1.48 -3.69 18.97
N ALA A 197 0.59 -4.00 19.91
CA ALA A 197 0.65 -5.22 20.70
C ALA A 197 -0.45 -6.19 20.23
N VAL A 198 -0.09 -7.47 20.09
CA VAL A 198 -0.97 -8.54 19.62
C VAL A 198 -0.92 -9.69 20.61
N GLU A 199 -2.07 -10.20 21.01
CA GLU A 199 -2.22 -11.42 21.83
C GLU A 199 -3.50 -12.15 21.39
N GLY A 200 -3.33 -13.35 20.83
CA GLY A 200 -4.43 -14.07 20.18
C GLY A 200 -5.07 -13.25 19.04
N ASP A 201 -6.38 -13.00 19.13
CA ASP A 201 -7.16 -12.20 18.18
C ASP A 201 -7.33 -10.74 18.62
N GLN A 202 -6.77 -10.38 19.78
CA GLN A 202 -6.84 -9.04 20.34
C GLN A 202 -5.63 -8.21 19.91
N ILE A 203 -5.90 -6.94 19.63
CA ILE A 203 -4.85 -5.95 19.38
C ILE A 203 -5.05 -4.67 20.19
N ALA A 204 -3.95 -3.99 20.46
CA ALA A 204 -3.93 -2.66 21.03
C ALA A 204 -2.87 -1.79 20.34
N LEU A 205 -3.18 -0.50 20.22
CA LEU A 205 -2.37 0.48 19.49
C LEU A 205 -1.96 1.60 20.45
N SER A 206 -0.69 1.98 20.44
CA SER A 206 -0.21 3.15 21.16
C SER A 206 0.66 4.03 20.27
N THR A 207 0.43 5.34 20.28
CA THR A 207 1.28 6.31 19.57
C THR A 207 2.60 6.60 20.31
N THR A 208 2.75 6.15 21.56
CA THR A 208 3.87 6.56 22.41
C THR A 208 4.92 5.47 22.65
N SER A 209 4.50 4.24 22.93
CA SER A 209 5.43 3.16 23.26
C SER A 209 4.82 1.76 23.14
N MET A 210 5.69 0.76 22.94
CA MET A 210 5.33 -0.65 23.01
C MET A 210 4.78 -1.05 24.39
N ALA A 211 5.34 -0.50 25.48
CA ALA A 211 4.83 -0.72 26.83
C ALA A 211 3.38 -0.21 26.99
N GLY A 212 3.09 0.97 26.43
CA GLY A 212 1.73 1.52 26.41
C GLY A 212 0.76 0.65 25.62
N ALA A 213 1.18 0.12 24.46
CA ALA A 213 0.35 -0.80 23.67
C ALA A 213 0.03 -2.07 24.47
N ARG A 214 1.03 -2.68 25.12
CA ARG A 214 0.84 -3.86 25.98
C ARG A 214 -0.05 -3.60 27.19
N GLN A 215 0.09 -2.45 27.84
CA GLN A 215 -0.76 -2.08 28.96
C GLN A 215 -2.24 -1.95 28.53
N GLN A 216 -2.49 -1.34 27.37
CA GLN A 216 -3.85 -1.27 26.82
C GLN A 216 -4.40 -2.66 26.47
N LEU A 217 -3.57 -3.56 25.93
CA LEU A 217 -3.96 -4.93 25.63
C LEU A 217 -4.35 -5.69 26.90
N ALA A 218 -3.53 -5.60 27.95
CA ALA A 218 -3.81 -6.22 29.25
C ALA A 218 -5.13 -5.73 29.86
N ARG A 219 -5.45 -4.43 29.73
CA ARG A 219 -6.74 -3.87 30.19
C ARG A 219 -7.93 -4.44 29.42
N LYS A 220 -7.78 -4.72 28.13
CA LYS A 220 -8.83 -5.35 27.31
C LYS A 220 -9.03 -6.82 27.68
N ALA A 221 -7.96 -7.54 27.96
CA ALA A 221 -8.03 -8.94 28.39
C ALA A 221 -8.74 -9.12 29.74
N VAL A 222 -8.65 -8.14 30.65
CA VAL A 222 -9.38 -8.13 31.94
C VAL A 222 -10.86 -7.78 31.78
N ALA A 223 -11.23 -7.10 30.69
CA ALA A 223 -12.60 -6.64 30.44
C ALA A 223 -13.42 -7.60 29.54
N ALA A 224 -12.80 -8.67 29.03
CA ALA A 224 -13.41 -9.71 28.19
C ALA A 224 -13.77 -10.93 29.03
#